data_AF-A0A9W4T970-F1
#
_entry.id   AF-A0A9W4T970-F1
#
_cell.length_a   1.000
_cell.length_b   1.000
_cell.length_c   1.000
_cell.angle_alpha   90.00
_cell.angle_beta   90.00
_cell.angle_gamma   90.00
#
_symmetry.space_group_name_H-M   'P 1'
#
loop_
_entity.id
_entity.type
_entity.pdbx_description
1 polymer ?
#
loop_
_entity_poly.entity_id
_entity_poly.type
_entity_poly.pdbx_seq_one_letter_code
_entity_poly.pdbx_strand_id
1 'polypeptide(L)' 'GEPSAITQQQSPKDTLFIEAKVAGRKTNAMIDTGTMRNTVSKSFLDEIGLEIDGSPDRTLIGISGKITTLLGVIH' A
#
# COMPACT_ATOMS: atom_id res chain seq x y z
N GLY A 1 34.36 29.13 7.84
CA GLY A 1 33.17 28.71 8.58
C GLY A 1 32.36 27.85 7.64
N GLU A 2 32.19 26.59 7.97
CA GLU A 2 31.43 25.65 7.13
C GLU A 2 29.93 25.93 7.25
N PRO A 3 29.14 25.76 6.17
CA PRO A 3 27.70 25.94 6.23
C PRO A 3 27.06 24.79 6.99
N SER A 4 26.41 25.11 8.12
CA SER A 4 25.59 24.18 8.88
C SER A 4 24.44 23.67 8.01
N ALA A 5 24.45 22.37 7.71
CA ALA A 5 23.34 21.69 7.06
C ALA A 5 22.11 21.77 7.97
N ILE A 6 21.12 22.55 7.53
CA ILE A 6 19.82 22.65 8.19
C ILE A 6 19.12 21.30 7.97
N THR A 7 19.21 20.43 8.97
CA THR A 7 18.45 19.18 8.97
C THR A 7 17.00 19.54 9.21
N GLN A 8 16.22 19.70 8.14
CA GLN A 8 14.77 19.83 8.26
C GLN A 8 14.26 18.51 8.85
N GLN A 9 13.89 18.52 10.12
CA GLN A 9 13.07 17.46 10.70
C GLN A 9 11.75 17.45 9.92
N GLN A 10 11.63 16.55 8.95
CA GLN A 10 10.34 16.25 8.35
C GLN A 10 9.46 15.67 9.46
N SER A 11 8.46 16.44 9.88
CA SER A 11 7.38 15.89 10.70
C SER A 11 6.73 14.73 9.94
N PRO A 12 6.33 13.64 10.61
CA PRO A 12 5.57 12.59 9.97
C PRO A 12 4.37 13.22 9.25
N LYS A 13 4.25 13.01 7.93
CA LYS A 13 3.03 13.40 7.23
C LYS A 13 1.90 12.57 7.81
N ASP A 14 0.80 13.23 8.19
CA ASP A 14 -0.41 12.53 8.63
C ASP A 14 -0.79 11.48 7.57
N THR A 15 -1.09 10.27 8.03
CA THR A 15 -1.60 9.23 7.13
C THR A 15 -3.01 9.65 6.69
N LEU A 16 -3.19 9.89 5.39
CA LEU A 16 -4.46 10.34 4.84
C LEU A 16 -5.28 9.14 4.36
N PHE A 17 -6.59 9.21 4.60
CA PHE A 17 -7.54 8.17 4.22
C PHE A 17 -8.71 8.75 3.42
N ILE A 18 -9.26 7.96 2.50
CA ILE A 18 -10.45 8.30 1.71
C ILE A 18 -11.40 7.10 1.64
N GLU A 19 -12.68 7.37 1.34
CA GLU A 19 -13.61 6.32 0.90
C GLU A 19 -13.43 6.07 -0.60
N ALA A 20 -13.27 4.81 -0.99
CA ALA A 20 -13.15 4.37 -2.38
C ALA A 20 -14.21 3.31 -2.70
N LYS A 21 -14.56 3.17 -3.98
CA LYS A 21 -15.44 2.11 -4.48
C LYS A 21 -14.63 1.12 -5.33
N VAL A 22 -14.46 -0.10 -4.83
CA VAL A 22 -13.73 -1.19 -5.51
C VAL A 22 -14.72 -2.33 -5.76
N ALA A 23 -14.82 -2.79 -7.02
CA ALA A 23 -15.76 -3.85 -7.42
C ALA A 23 -17.21 -3.61 -6.93
N GLY A 24 -17.67 -2.35 -6.97
CA GLY A 24 -19.01 -1.99 -6.50
C GLY A 24 -19.16 -1.80 -4.98
N ARG A 25 -18.15 -2.15 -4.18
CA ARG A 25 -18.15 -2.10 -2.72
C ARG A 25 -17.37 -0.90 -2.20
N LYS A 26 -17.91 -0.21 -1.20
CA LYS A 26 -17.23 0.89 -0.51
C LYS A 26 -16.18 0.33 0.46
N THR A 27 -14.99 0.95 0.49
CA THR A 27 -13.91 0.60 1.41
C THR A 27 -13.08 1.84 1.75
N ASN A 28 -12.41 1.83 2.89
CA ASN A 28 -11.40 2.84 3.22
C ASN A 28 -10.10 2.54 2.46
N ALA A 29 -9.46 3.58 1.93
CA ALA A 29 -8.18 3.49 1.25
C ALA A 29 -7.20 4.50 1.84
N MET A 30 -5.94 4.09 2.00
CA MET A 30 -4.84 4.96 2.41
C MET A 30 -4.28 5.68 1.16
N ILE A 31 -4.05 6.98 1.26
CA ILE A 31 -3.31 7.73 0.24
C ILE A 31 -1.82 7.53 0.52
N ASP A 32 -1.13 6.81 -0.37
CA ASP A 32 0.31 6.62 -0.32
C ASP A 32 0.98 7.13 -1.61
N THR A 33 1.50 8.36 -1.53
CA THR A 33 2.19 9.01 -2.66
C THR A 33 3.53 8.35 -3.02
N GLY A 34 4.06 7.46 -2.17
CA GLY A 34 5.28 6.69 -2.44
C GLY A 34 5.04 5.45 -3.31
N THR A 35 3.77 5.10 -3.59
CA THR A 35 3.44 3.91 -4.38
C THR A 35 3.34 4.22 -5.87
N MET A 36 3.77 3.26 -6.70
CA MET A 36 3.63 3.35 -8.16
C MET A 36 2.31 2.76 -8.66
N ARG A 37 1.63 1.96 -7.84
CA ARG A 37 0.39 1.26 -8.17
C ARG A 37 -0.45 1.08 -6.90
N ASN A 38 -1.75 0.95 -7.11
CA ASN A 38 -2.68 0.60 -6.04
C ASN A 38 -2.45 -0.84 -5.60
N THR A 39 -2.54 -1.06 -4.29
CA THR A 39 -2.52 -2.39 -3.68
C THR A 39 -3.84 -2.63 -2.95
N VAL A 40 -4.42 -3.82 -3.09
CA VAL A 40 -5.64 -4.23 -2.42
C VAL A 40 -5.29 -5.39 -1.48
N SER A 41 -5.84 -5.39 -0.27
CA SER A 41 -5.61 -6.48 0.67
C SER A 41 -6.32 -7.76 0.23
N LYS A 42 -5.71 -8.93 0.48
CA LYS A 42 -6.36 -10.23 0.20
C LYS A 42 -7.65 -10.40 1.00
N SER A 43 -7.69 -9.93 2.25
CA SER A 43 -8.89 -9.98 3.09
C SER A 43 -10.07 -9.24 2.45
N PHE A 44 -9.84 -8.08 1.83
CA PHE A 44 -10.90 -7.38 1.12
C PHE A 44 -11.40 -8.17 -0.09
N LEU A 45 -10.50 -8.79 -0.85
CA LEU A 45 -10.88 -9.66 -1.98
C LEU A 45 -11.74 -10.84 -1.52
N ASP A 46 -11.36 -11.48 -0.41
CA ASP A 46 -12.13 -12.56 0.23
C ASP A 46 -13.53 -12.10 0.62
N GLU A 47 -13.65 -10.91 1.23
CA GLU A 47 -14.94 -10.33 1.64
C GLU A 47 -15.90 -10.06 0.47
N ILE A 48 -15.36 -9.80 -0.73
CA ILE A 48 -16.17 -9.47 -1.92
C ILE A 48 -16.27 -10.64 -2.91
N GLY A 49 -15.72 -11.81 -2.57
CA GLY A 49 -15.76 -13.01 -3.40
C GLY A 49 -14.95 -12.89 -4.69
N LEU A 50 -13.85 -12.12 -4.68
CA LEU A 50 -12.92 -12.04 -5.79
C LEU A 50 -11.64 -12.82 -5.52
N GLU A 51 -11.12 -13.42 -6.58
CA GLU A 51 -9.84 -14.13 -6.57
C GLU A 51 -8.75 -13.30 -7.21
N ILE A 52 -7.50 -13.72 -7.02
CA ILE A 52 -6.37 -13.11 -7.69
C ILE A 52 -6.09 -13.91 -8.95
N ASP A 53 -6.22 -13.24 -10.09
CA ASP A 53 -6.14 -13.81 -11.42
C ASP A 53 -4.74 -13.68 -12.05
N GLY A 54 -3.69 -13.76 -11.23
CA GLY A 54 -2.32 -13.60 -11.70
C GLY A 54 -1.29 -14.16 -10.73
N SER A 55 -0.15 -14.59 -11.26
CA SER A 55 0.98 -15.00 -10.44
C SER A 55 1.53 -13.81 -9.65
N PRO A 56 1.95 -13.98 -8.38
CA PRO A 56 2.62 -12.92 -7.65
C PRO A 56 3.99 -12.65 -8.29
N ASP A 57 4.04 -11.66 -9.16
CA ASP A 57 5.26 -11.31 -9.91
C ASP A 57 5.99 -10.09 -9.32
N ARG A 58 5.58 -9.62 -8.13
CA ARG A 58 6.13 -8.42 -7.49
C ARG A 58 6.50 -8.61 -6.04
N THR A 59 7.51 -7.85 -5.62
CA THR A 59 7.94 -7.69 -4.25
C THR A 59 7.40 -6.37 -3.71
N LEU A 60 6.80 -6.37 -2.52
CA LEU A 60 6.49 -5.16 -1.78
C LEU A 60 7.67 -4.85 -0.84
N ILE A 61 8.22 -3.64 -0.90
CA ILE A 61 9.30 -3.23 0.00
C ILE A 61 8.72 -2.15 0.91
N GLY A 62 8.46 -2.51 2.16
CA GLY A 62 7.95 -1.59 3.18
C GLY A 62 9.09 -1.00 4.01
N ILE A 63 8.75 -0.05 4.87
CA ILE A 63 9.68 0.55 5.84
C ILE A 63 10.29 -0.48 6.81
N SER A 64 9.57 -1.59 7.05
CA SER A 64 10.00 -2.73 7.88
C SER A 64 10.84 -3.76 7.11
N GLY A 65 11.13 -3.51 5.83
CA GLY A 65 11.93 -4.37 4.97
C GLY A 65 11.13 -5.00 3.82
N LYS A 66 11.75 -5.99 3.17
CA LYS A 66 11.17 -6.70 2.03
C LYS A 66 10.02 -7.61 2.50
N ILE A 67 8.78 -7.22 2.20
CA ILE A 67 7.61 -8.06 2.37
C ILE A 67 7.31 -8.67 1.01
N THR A 68 7.73 -9.92 0.81
CA THR A 68 7.22 -10.71 -0.33
C THR A 68 5.81 -11.15 0.03
N THR A 69 4.86 -10.22 -0.05
CA THR A 69 3.44 -10.57 0.07
C THR A 69 3.12 -11.39 -1.16
N LEU A 70 2.68 -12.63 -0.95
CA LEU A 70 1.83 -13.28 -1.93
C LEU A 70 0.63 -12.35 -2.09
N LEU A 71 0.57 -11.63 -3.20
CA LEU A 71 -0.68 -11.03 -3.65
C LEU A 71 -1.58 -12.25 -3.87
N GLY A 72 -2.31 -12.62 -2.80
CA GLY A 72 -3.18 -13.78 -2.63
C GLY A 72 -2.52 -15.14 -2.74
N VAL A 73 -2.93 -16.03 -1.85
CA VAL A 73 -2.71 -17.46 -2.03
C VAL A 73 -3.72 -17.92 -3.07
N ILE A 74 -3.24 -18.42 -4.21
CA ILE A 74 -4.01 -19.23 -5.17
C ILE A 74 -4.13 -20.61 -4.54
N HIS A 75 -5.35 -21.12 -4.35
CA HIS A 75 -5.59 -22.52 -4.00
C HIS A 75 -5.59 -23.39 -5.25
#